data_AF-A0A8W8JDY4-F1
#
_entry.id   AF-A0A8W8JDY4-F1
#
_cell.length_a   1.000
_cell.length_b   1.000
_cell.length_c   1.000
_cell.angle_alpha   90.00
_cell.angle_beta   90.00
_cell.angle_gamma   90.00
#
_symmetry.space_group_name_H-M   'P 1'
#
loop_
_entity.id
_entity.type
_entity.pdbx_description
1 polymer ?
#
loop_
_entity_poly.entity_id
_entity_poly.type
_entity_poly.pdbx_seq_one_letter_code
_entity_poly.pdbx_strand_id
1 'polypeptide(L)'
;QPKETLVTRWRADPWARGSYSFVAAGSSGNDYDLMATPVSHTSGGLPRLFFAGEHTIRNYPATVHGALLSGLREAGRIADQFLGAPYALPTHKNEGVKT
;
A
#
# COMPACT_ATOMS: atom_id res chain seq x y z
N GLN A 1 43.36 -0.79 16.50
CA GLN A 1 42.59 0.12 15.64
C GLN A 1 41.61 -0.69 14.79
N PRO A 2 40.46 -0.14 14.34
CA PRO A 2 39.49 -0.89 13.55
C PRO A 2 40.09 -1.35 12.21
N LYS A 3 39.70 -2.56 11.76
CA LYS A 3 40.12 -3.10 10.45
C LYS A 3 39.31 -2.50 9.29
N GLU A 4 38.02 -2.27 9.51
CA GLU A 4 37.11 -1.62 8.57
C GLU A 4 36.04 -0.84 9.34
N THR A 5 35.52 0.21 8.71
CA THR A 5 34.43 1.04 9.24
C THR A 5 33.53 1.53 8.11
N LEU A 6 32.22 1.50 8.33
CA LEU A 6 31.22 2.03 7.39
C LEU A 6 30.16 2.83 8.16
N VAL A 7 29.78 3.99 7.63
CA VAL A 7 28.80 4.89 8.24
C VAL A 7 27.71 5.20 7.23
N THR A 8 26.49 4.80 7.54
CA THR A 8 25.32 5.07 6.71
C THR A 8 24.81 6.50 6.92
N ARG A 9 24.20 7.06 5.89
CA ARG A 9 23.57 8.39 5.91
C ARG A 9 22.21 8.35 5.21
N TRP A 10 21.28 7.55 5.73
CA TRP A 10 19.97 7.29 5.12
C TRP A 10 19.18 8.54 4.72
N ARG A 11 19.25 9.61 5.53
CA ARG A 11 18.59 10.88 5.19
C ARG A 11 19.17 11.56 3.94
N ALA A 12 20.45 11.37 3.67
CA ALA A 12 21.14 11.95 2.52
C ALA A 12 21.03 11.07 1.25
N ASP A 13 20.60 9.81 1.38
CA ASP A 13 20.40 8.93 0.24
C ASP A 13 19.22 9.44 -0.63
N PRO A 14 19.43 9.73 -1.93
CA PRO A 14 18.39 10.26 -2.80
C PRO A 14 17.24 9.27 -3.06
N TRP A 15 17.45 7.97 -2.85
CA TRP A 15 16.47 6.91 -3.11
C TRP A 15 15.66 6.52 -1.87
N ALA A 16 16.18 6.78 -0.67
CA ALA A 16 15.49 6.49 0.59
C ALA A 16 14.97 7.75 1.31
N ARG A 17 15.76 8.84 1.33
CA ARG A 17 15.46 10.12 2.00
C ARG A 17 15.14 10.02 3.50
N GLY A 18 15.44 8.89 4.13
CA GLY A 18 15.09 8.58 5.50
C GLY A 18 15.28 7.10 5.77
N SER A 19 14.97 6.67 7.00
CA SER A 19 15.04 5.26 7.39
C SER A 19 13.72 4.53 7.18
N TYR A 20 12.64 5.05 7.76
CA TYR A 20 11.30 4.44 7.75
C TYR A 20 10.26 5.44 8.28
N SER A 21 8.98 5.16 8.03
CA SER A 21 7.86 5.95 8.53
C SER A 21 7.64 5.82 10.06
N PHE A 22 6.98 6.82 10.63
CA PHE A 22 6.48 6.81 12.01
C PHE A 22 5.20 7.66 12.09
N VAL A 23 4.36 7.42 13.11
CA VAL A 23 3.17 8.25 13.35
C VAL A 23 3.61 9.55 14.03
N ALA A 24 3.68 10.63 13.25
CA ALA A 24 4.00 11.96 13.76
C ALA A 24 2.88 12.51 14.66
N ALA A 25 3.20 13.51 15.49
CA ALA A 25 2.18 14.23 16.24
C ALA A 25 1.17 14.85 15.26
N GLY A 26 -0.12 14.60 15.49
CA GLY A 26 -1.21 15.01 14.59
C GLY A 26 -1.52 14.04 13.45
N SER A 27 -0.70 13.00 13.25
CA SER A 27 -0.98 11.88 12.34
C SER A 27 -1.67 10.73 13.10
N SER A 28 -2.21 9.76 12.37
CA SER A 28 -2.80 8.56 12.96
C SER A 28 -2.55 7.32 12.11
N GLY A 29 -2.89 6.15 12.65
CA GLY A 29 -2.85 4.90 11.89
C GLY A 29 -3.68 4.93 10.60
N ASN A 30 -4.70 5.79 10.52
CA ASN A 30 -5.54 5.95 9.33
C ASN A 30 -4.75 6.50 8.13
N ASP A 31 -3.67 7.25 8.37
CA ASP A 31 -2.85 7.81 7.28
C ASP A 31 -2.14 6.70 6.50
N TYR A 32 -1.79 5.58 7.13
CA TYR A 32 -1.28 4.40 6.43
C TYR A 32 -2.35 3.76 5.53
N ASP A 33 -3.60 3.72 5.98
CA ASP A 33 -4.71 3.17 5.19
C ASP A 33 -5.02 4.07 3.99
N LEU A 34 -4.92 5.39 4.17
CA LEU A 34 -5.01 6.37 3.08
C LEU A 34 -3.89 6.18 2.05
N MET A 35 -2.63 6.04 2.50
CA MET A 35 -1.50 5.76 1.61
C MET A 35 -1.63 4.44 0.85
N ALA A 36 -2.34 3.45 1.39
CA ALA A 36 -2.61 2.17 0.74
C ALA A 36 -3.77 2.21 -0.27
N THR A 37 -4.51 3.32 -0.35
CA THR A 37 -5.69 3.44 -1.21
C THR A 37 -5.26 3.68 -2.67
N PRO A 38 -5.74 2.87 -3.64
CA PRO A 38 -5.44 3.11 -5.05
C PRO A 38 -6.03 4.43 -5.54
N VAL A 39 -5.38 5.07 -6.50
CA VAL A 39 -5.94 6.27 -7.13
C VAL A 39 -7.06 5.88 -8.08
N SER A 40 -8.26 6.39 -7.81
CA SER A 40 -9.44 6.19 -8.65
C SER A 40 -9.29 6.92 -9.99
N HIS A 41 -9.80 6.30 -11.06
CA HIS A 41 -9.81 6.92 -12.39
C HIS A 41 -10.91 7.98 -12.47
N THR A 42 -10.61 9.18 -12.97
CA THR A 42 -11.54 10.32 -13.01
C THR A 42 -12.79 10.08 -13.86
N SER A 43 -12.72 9.18 -14.84
CA SER A 43 -13.84 8.79 -15.71
C SER A 43 -14.56 7.49 -15.27
N GLY A 44 -14.36 7.01 -14.04
CA GLY A 44 -15.05 5.81 -13.53
C GLY A 44 -14.50 4.48 -14.04
N GLY A 45 -13.32 4.49 -14.66
CA GLY A 45 -12.59 3.28 -15.04
C GLY A 45 -11.89 2.58 -13.88
N LEU A 46 -11.29 1.42 -14.16
CA LEU A 46 -10.49 0.68 -13.18
C LEU A 46 -9.32 1.54 -12.66
N PRO A 47 -8.95 1.44 -11.36
CA PRO A 47 -7.77 2.10 -10.82
C PRO A 47 -6.50 1.65 -11.56
N ARG A 48 -5.55 2.58 -11.72
CA ARG A 48 -4.29 2.35 -12.47
C ARG A 48 -3.04 2.53 -11.64
N LEU A 49 -3.12 3.27 -10.52
CA LEU A 49 -2.01 3.53 -9.63
C LEU A 49 -2.32 2.93 -8.26
N PHE A 50 -1.45 2.01 -7.84
CA PHE A 50 -1.54 1.27 -6.59
C PHE A 50 -0.27 1.53 -5.78
N PHE A 51 -0.38 1.47 -4.45
CA PHE A 51 0.73 1.76 -3.55
C PHE A 51 0.98 0.59 -2.60
N ALA A 52 2.23 0.14 -2.57
CA ALA A 52 2.77 -0.82 -1.62
C ALA A 52 4.04 -0.24 -1.00
N GLY A 53 4.48 -0.82 0.12
CA GLY A 53 5.62 -0.35 0.88
C GLY A 53 5.32 -0.35 2.38
N GLU A 54 6.36 -0.14 3.17
CA GLU A 54 6.29 -0.13 4.64
C GLU A 54 5.35 0.96 5.19
N HIS A 55 5.17 2.05 4.45
CA HIS A 55 4.34 3.22 4.75
C HIS A 55 2.90 3.05 4.28
N THR A 56 2.51 1.84 3.88
CA THR A 56 1.17 1.52 3.38
C THR A 56 0.49 0.42 4.19
N ILE A 57 1.03 0.02 5.35
CA ILE A 57 0.45 -1.05 6.18
C ILE A 57 0.37 -0.65 7.64
N ARG A 58 -0.84 -0.39 8.11
CA ARG A 58 -1.11 0.17 9.44
C ARG A 58 -0.62 -0.70 10.60
N ASN A 59 -0.77 -2.02 10.50
CA ASN A 59 -0.50 -2.91 11.63
C ASN A 59 0.99 -3.30 11.74
N TYR A 60 1.76 -3.10 10.66
CA TYR A 60 3.15 -3.53 10.59
C TYR A 60 4.04 -2.50 9.87
N PRO A 61 3.99 -1.20 10.22
CA PRO A 61 4.78 -0.18 9.54
C PRO A 61 6.26 -0.30 9.90
N ALA A 62 7.14 0.33 9.10
CA ALA A 62 8.58 0.42 9.37
C ALA A 62 9.33 -0.93 9.47
N THR A 63 8.73 -2.04 9.01
CA THR A 63 9.37 -3.36 9.00
C THR A 63 9.42 -4.00 7.61
N VAL A 64 10.38 -4.90 7.43
CA VAL A 64 10.52 -5.69 6.19
C VAL A 64 9.30 -6.57 5.96
N HIS A 65 8.78 -7.24 7.00
CA HIS A 65 7.60 -8.08 6.85
C HIS A 65 6.34 -7.26 6.54
N GLY A 66 6.25 -6.01 7.01
CA GLY A 66 5.22 -5.07 6.61
C GLY A 66 5.28 -4.76 5.12
N ALA A 67 6.47 -4.41 4.61
CA ALA A 67 6.69 -4.18 3.19
C ALA A 67 6.32 -5.42 2.35
N LEU A 68 6.73 -6.62 2.77
CA LEU A 68 6.36 -7.88 2.13
C LEU A 68 4.83 -8.08 2.06
N LEU A 69 4.15 -7.96 3.20
CA LEU A 69 2.70 -8.14 3.28
C LEU A 69 1.94 -7.11 2.44
N SER A 70 2.42 -5.86 2.41
CA SER A 70 1.84 -4.82 1.55
C SER A 70 1.98 -5.15 0.06
N GLY A 71 3.10 -5.78 -0.34
CA GLY A 71 3.31 -6.25 -1.71
C GLY A 71 2.34 -7.37 -2.09
N LEU A 72 2.15 -8.36 -1.20
CA LEU A 72 1.17 -9.44 -1.40
C LEU A 72 -0.26 -8.88 -1.51
N ARG A 73 -0.59 -7.88 -0.69
CA ARG A 73 -1.89 -7.19 -0.72
C ARG A 73 -2.16 -6.53 -2.06
N GLU A 74 -1.23 -5.72 -2.57
CA GLU A 74 -1.43 -5.04 -3.86
C GLU A 74 -1.39 -6.02 -5.03
N ALA A 75 -0.56 -7.06 -4.97
CA ALA A 75 -0.53 -8.09 -6.00
C ALA A 75 -1.90 -8.78 -6.14
N GLY A 76 -2.51 -9.18 -5.02
CA GLY A 76 -3.86 -9.75 -5.01
C GLY A 76 -4.91 -8.77 -5.55
N ARG A 77 -4.90 -7.53 -5.04
CA ARG A 77 -5.84 -6.48 -5.48
C ARG A 77 -5.74 -6.19 -6.98
N ILE A 78 -4.53 -6.11 -7.53
CA ILE A 78 -4.31 -5.90 -8.96
C ILE A 78 -4.81 -7.11 -9.75
N ALA A 79 -4.49 -8.33 -9.32
CA ALA A 79 -4.97 -9.54 -9.97
C ALA A 79 -6.50 -9.60 -10.02
N ASP A 80 -7.17 -9.34 -8.89
CA ASP A 80 -8.63 -9.34 -8.83
C ASP A 80 -9.24 -8.29 -9.76
N GLN A 81 -8.64 -7.10 -9.86
CA GLN A 81 -9.15 -6.00 -10.67
C GLN A 81 -9.01 -6.26 -12.17
N PHE A 82 -7.93 -6.91 -12.61
CA PHE A 82 -7.60 -7.06 -14.03
C PHE A 82 -7.83 -8.45 -14.60
N LEU A 83 -7.79 -9.49 -13.76
CA LEU A 83 -8.03 -10.89 -14.13
C LEU A 83 -9.40 -11.38 -13.67
N GLY A 84 -10.06 -10.63 -12.78
CA GLY A 84 -11.31 -11.02 -12.12
C GLY A 84 -11.06 -11.89 -10.89
N ALA A 85 -12.07 -11.97 -10.02
CA ALA A 85 -12.04 -12.76 -8.79
C ALA A 85 -13.11 -13.87 -8.84
N PRO A 86 -12.89 -14.99 -9.55
CA PRO A 86 -13.88 -16.05 -9.73
C PRO A 86 -14.27 -16.77 -8.43
N TYR A 87 -13.44 -16.62 -7.39
CA TYR A 87 -13.69 -17.13 -6.05
C TYR A 87 -14.62 -16.24 -5.22
N ALA A 88 -14.91 -15.01 -5.67
CA ALA A 88 -15.89 -14.15 -5.04
C ALA A 88 -17.31 -14.59 -5.42
N LEU A 89 -18.22 -14.61 -4.45
CA LEU A 89 -19.63 -14.89 -4.72
C LEU A 89 -20.19 -13.89 -5.74
N PRO A 90 -21.08 -14.32 -6.66
CA PRO A 90 -21.74 -13.40 -7.58
C PRO A 90 -22.41 -12.28 -6.79
N THR A 91 -22.01 -11.04 -7.06
CA THR A 91 -22.75 -9.89 -6.55
C THR A 91 -24.03 -9.80 -7.36
N HIS A 92 -25.16 -10.24 -6.80
CA HIS A 92 -26.47 -9.91 -7.34
C HIS A 92 -26.60 -8.38 -7.30
N LYS A 93 -26.36 -7.72 -8.43
CA LYS A 93 -26.87 -6.37 -8.63
C LYS A 93 -28.38 -6.50 -8.61
N ASN A 94 -29.01 -6.04 -7.53
CA ASN A 94 -30.45 -5.80 -7.51
C ASN A 94 -30.74 -4.72 -8.55
N GLU A 95 -30.96 -5.14 -9.80
CA GLU A 95 -31.63 -4.31 -10.78
C GLU A 95 -33.02 -4.05 -10.22
N GLY A 96 -33.26 -2.80 -9.86
CA GLY A 96 -34.49 -2.37 -9.20
C GLY A 96 -35.71 -2.88 -9.95
N VAL A 97 -36.51 -3.70 -9.27
CA VAL A 97 -37.89 -3.94 -9.65
C VAL A 97 -38.57 -2.57 -9.68
N LYS A 98 -38.84 -2.08 -10.90
CA LYS A 98 -39.78 -0.99 -11.10
C LYS A 98 -41.18 -1.55 -10.86
N THR A 99 -41.73 -1.32 -9.68
CA THR A 99 -43.19 -1.22 -9.50
C THR A 99 -43.64 0.20 -9.79
#